data_AF-A0A9W6LVM8-F1
#
_entry.id   AF-A0A9W6LVM8-F1
#
_cell.length_a   1.000
_cell.length_b   1.000
_cell.length_c   1.000
_cell.angle_alpha   90.00
_cell.angle_beta   90.00
_cell.angle_gamma   90.00
#
_symmetry.space_group_name_H-M   'P 1'
#
loop_
_entity.id
_entity.type
_entity.pdbx_description
1 polymer ?
#
loop_
_entity_poly.entity_id
_entity_poly.type
_entity_poly.pdbx_seq_one_letter_code
_entity_poly.pdbx_strand_id
1 'polypeptide(L)'
;MPSRPRDGEAGPTERSRTVSTTADTLAQRCERLREPVTQLTAVSIGAAVSPTGIAEALVAAREVQAILEDDSSGIEPGAFADWLPTARSTVRGMVEALERGDAAESYRLFTDQSTGFYRLALGCAGFPGW
;
A
#
# COMPACT_ATOMS: atom_id res chain seq x y z
N MET A 1 1.76 -71.94 10.53
CA MET A 1 1.65 -70.62 11.20
C MET A 1 3.01 -70.30 11.81
N PRO A 2 3.51 -69.05 11.86
CA PRO A 2 2.93 -67.72 11.56
C PRO A 2 3.59 -67.12 10.28
N SER A 3 3.23 -65.98 9.68
CA SER A 3 3.22 -64.62 10.23
C SER A 3 2.46 -63.66 9.30
N ARG A 4 1.58 -62.84 9.87
CA ARG A 4 1.26 -61.49 9.40
C ARG A 4 1.20 -60.59 10.62
N PRO A 5 1.79 -59.40 10.54
CA PRO A 5 1.11 -58.21 11.01
C PRO A 5 0.86 -57.24 9.84
N ARG A 6 -0.29 -56.56 9.92
CA ARG A 6 -0.62 -55.35 9.18
C ARG A 6 -0.06 -54.17 9.97
N ASP A 7 0.69 -53.32 9.29
CA ASP A 7 0.88 -51.92 9.66
C ASP A 7 0.43 -51.14 8.42
N GLY A 8 -0.61 -50.31 8.45
CA GLY A 8 -0.90 -49.33 9.49
C GLY A 8 -0.51 -47.99 8.91
N GLU A 9 -1.51 -47.27 8.38
CA GLU A 9 -1.40 -45.88 7.92
C GLU A 9 -0.62 -45.03 8.91
N ALA A 10 0.29 -44.22 8.38
CA ALA A 10 0.70 -42.96 8.98
C ALA A 10 1.16 -42.03 7.86
N GLY A 11 0.20 -41.35 7.23
CA GLY A 11 0.48 -40.01 6.73
C GLY A 11 0.73 -39.09 7.92
N PRO A 12 1.69 -38.17 7.80
CA PRO A 12 1.44 -36.84 8.34
C PRO A 12 1.65 -35.80 7.24
N THR A 13 0.59 -35.08 6.91
CA THR A 13 0.23 -33.80 7.55
C THR A 13 0.90 -32.67 6.78
N GLU A 14 0.02 -31.88 6.16
CA GLU A 14 0.19 -30.46 5.86
C GLU A 14 1.62 -29.95 5.95
N ARG A 15 2.20 -29.72 4.76
CA ARG A 15 3.07 -28.58 4.55
C ARG A 15 2.30 -27.34 5.01
N SER A 16 2.41 -27.04 6.30
CA SER A 16 2.27 -25.71 6.86
C SER A 16 3.24 -24.81 6.10
N ARG A 17 2.82 -24.37 4.93
CA ARG A 17 3.09 -23.01 4.49
C ARG A 17 2.31 -22.15 5.47
N THR A 18 2.89 -21.98 6.65
CA THR A 18 2.72 -20.77 7.43
C THR A 18 3.07 -19.67 6.44
N VAL A 19 2.05 -19.03 5.89
CA VAL A 19 2.21 -17.69 5.36
C VAL A 19 2.66 -16.92 6.60
N SER A 20 3.97 -16.77 6.77
CA SER A 20 4.52 -15.77 7.66
C SER A 20 4.08 -14.45 7.06
N THR A 21 2.88 -14.01 7.42
CA THR A 21 2.51 -12.61 7.32
C THR A 21 3.43 -11.92 8.32
N THR A 22 4.64 -11.59 7.90
CA THR A 22 5.56 -10.77 8.68
C THR A 22 4.77 -9.50 8.98
N ALA A 23 4.47 -9.27 10.26
CA ALA A 23 3.81 -8.05 10.69
C ALA A 23 4.60 -6.87 10.12
N ASP A 24 3.98 -6.11 9.21
CA ASP A 24 4.66 -5.03 8.51
C ASP A 24 4.98 -3.93 9.51
N THR A 25 6.25 -3.59 9.63
CA THR A 25 6.69 -2.52 10.52
C THR A 25 6.47 -1.17 9.85
N LEU A 26 6.32 -0.11 10.64
CA LEU A 26 6.22 1.25 10.09
C LEU A 26 7.42 1.59 9.17
N ALA A 27 8.63 1.15 9.54
CA ALA A 27 9.84 1.39 8.76
C ALA A 27 9.77 0.75 7.35
N GLN A 28 9.34 -0.51 7.29
CA GLN A 28 9.16 -1.25 6.03
C GLN A 28 8.05 -0.62 5.17
N ARG A 29 6.94 -0.23 5.79
CA ARG A 29 5.85 0.48 5.13
C ARG A 29 6.31 1.79 4.49
N CYS A 30 7.03 2.61 5.24
CA CYS A 30 7.58 3.88 4.76
C CYS A 30 8.62 3.67 3.66
N GLU A 31 9.46 2.63 3.76
CA GLU A 31 10.43 2.31 2.70
C GLU A 31 9.74 1.94 1.38
N ARG A 32 8.74 1.06 1.44
CA ARG A 32 7.96 0.62 0.26
C ARG A 32 7.16 1.75 -0.38
N LEU A 33 6.65 2.69 0.41
CA LEU A 33 5.86 3.83 -0.10
C LEU A 33 6.72 4.88 -0.82
N ARG A 34 8.03 4.92 -0.57
CA ARG A 34 8.89 6.02 -1.02
C ARG A 34 8.91 6.17 -2.54
N GLU A 35 9.17 5.09 -3.27
CA GLU A 35 9.26 5.13 -4.74
C GLU A 35 7.90 5.42 -5.39
N PRO A 36 6.80 4.70 -5.06
CA PRO A 36 5.50 4.97 -5.68
C PRO A 36 4.96 6.36 -5.37
N VAL A 37 5.19 6.91 -4.18
CA VAL A 37 4.77 8.28 -3.83
C VAL A 37 5.60 9.33 -4.57
N THR A 38 6.92 9.11 -4.72
CA THR A 38 7.78 9.99 -5.51
C THR A 38 7.32 10.00 -6.97
N GLN A 39 7.07 8.82 -7.53
CA GLN A 39 6.56 8.69 -8.89
C GLN A 39 5.19 9.36 -9.04
N LEU A 40 4.25 9.10 -8.12
CA LEU A 40 2.93 9.71 -8.10
C LEU A 40 3.02 11.24 -8.07
N THR A 41 3.94 11.80 -7.29
CA THR A 41 4.18 13.24 -7.23
C THR A 41 4.60 13.79 -8.60
N ALA A 42 5.57 13.15 -9.25
CA ALA A 42 6.10 13.58 -10.54
C ALA A 42 5.03 13.54 -11.64
N VAL A 43 4.29 12.44 -11.73
CA VAL A 43 3.29 12.24 -12.80
C VAL A 43 1.99 13.00 -12.53
N SER A 44 1.63 13.28 -11.27
CA SER A 44 0.41 14.05 -10.97
C SER A 44 0.52 15.51 -11.42
N ILE A 45 1.71 16.11 -11.29
CA ILE A 45 1.99 17.45 -11.84
C ILE A 45 1.87 17.42 -13.37
N GLY A 46 2.42 16.40 -14.01
CA GLY A 46 2.34 16.21 -15.47
C GLY A 46 0.92 15.98 -15.96
N ALA A 47 0.13 15.16 -15.26
CA ALA A 47 -1.26 14.86 -15.60
C ALA A 47 -2.18 16.08 -15.47
N ALA A 48 -1.89 16.98 -14.53
CA ALA A 48 -2.64 18.23 -14.35
C ALA A 48 -2.46 19.22 -15.53
N VAL A 49 -1.34 19.14 -16.25
CA VAL A 49 -1.04 20.01 -17.41
C VAL A 49 -1.27 19.33 -18.76
N SER A 50 -1.24 18.00 -18.82
CA SER A 50 -1.46 17.21 -20.03
C SER A 50 -2.17 15.88 -19.72
N PRO A 51 -3.25 15.53 -20.43
CA PRO A 51 -3.96 14.26 -20.26
C PRO A 51 -3.10 13.00 -20.49
N THR A 52 -1.95 13.14 -21.18
CA THR A 52 -1.03 12.02 -21.44
C THR A 52 -0.45 11.41 -20.18
N GLY A 53 -0.40 12.15 -19.06
CA GLY A 53 0.11 11.66 -17.77
C GLY A 53 -0.88 10.82 -16.96
N ILE A 54 -2.15 10.73 -17.37
CA ILE A 54 -3.21 10.06 -16.59
C ILE A 54 -2.92 8.57 -16.39
N ALA A 55 -2.47 7.88 -17.43
CA ALA A 55 -2.17 6.46 -17.35
C ALA A 55 -1.03 6.17 -16.37
N GLU A 56 0.03 6.99 -16.39
CA GLU A 56 1.17 6.86 -15.48
C GLU A 56 0.77 7.19 -14.03
N ALA A 57 -0.03 8.25 -13.84
CA ALA A 57 -0.60 8.60 -12.54
C ALA A 57 -1.49 7.50 -11.97
N LEU A 58 -2.28 6.83 -12.82
CA LEU A 58 -3.14 5.73 -12.39
C LEU A 58 -2.32 4.52 -11.91
N VAL A 59 -1.23 4.18 -12.61
CA VAL A 59 -0.32 3.10 -12.19
C VAL A 59 0.28 3.43 -10.82
N ALA A 60 0.87 4.61 -10.68
CA ALA A 60 1.50 5.02 -9.41
C ALA A 60 0.48 5.08 -8.25
N ALA A 61 -0.73 5.60 -8.49
CA ALA A 61 -1.78 5.66 -7.47
C ALA A 61 -2.22 4.26 -7.01
N ARG A 62 -2.32 3.29 -7.93
CA ARG A 62 -2.65 1.90 -7.60
C ARG A 62 -1.54 1.19 -6.82
N GLU A 63 -0.28 1.46 -7.13
CA GLU A 63 0.85 0.94 -6.35
C GLU A 63 0.83 1.46 -4.92
N VAL A 64 0.61 2.77 -4.74
CA VAL A 64 0.43 3.35 -3.40
C VAL A 64 -0.79 2.73 -2.69
N GLN A 65 -1.92 2.59 -3.39
CA GLN A 65 -3.12 1.98 -2.84
C GLN A 65 -2.86 0.58 -2.28
N ALA A 66 -2.20 -0.28 -3.07
CA ALA A 66 -1.89 -1.65 -2.67
C ALA A 66 -1.06 -1.69 -1.39
N ILE A 67 -0.05 -0.81 -1.27
CA ILE A 67 0.78 -0.74 -0.05
C ILE A 67 -0.02 -0.20 1.14
N LEU A 68 -0.95 0.74 0.95
CA LEU A 68 -1.77 1.23 2.05
C LEU A 68 -2.84 0.22 2.49
N GLU A 69 -3.29 -0.67 1.61
CA GLU A 69 -4.32 -1.67 1.89
C GLU A 69 -3.82 -2.93 2.60
N ASP A 70 -2.52 -3.17 2.59
CA ASP A 70 -1.88 -4.23 3.38
C ASP A 70 -2.24 -4.13 4.88
N ASP A 71 -2.11 -5.27 5.56
CA ASP A 71 -2.35 -5.36 7.00
C ASP A 71 -1.46 -4.38 7.79
N SER A 72 -2.09 -3.66 8.69
CA SER A 72 -1.46 -2.66 9.56
C SER A 72 -1.47 -3.06 11.03
N SER A 73 -1.83 -4.32 11.35
CA SER A 73 -1.88 -4.82 12.73
C SER A 73 -0.52 -4.77 13.45
N GLY A 74 0.58 -4.79 12.70
CA GLY A 74 1.96 -4.65 13.19
C GLY A 74 2.47 -3.21 13.33
N ILE A 75 1.67 -2.21 12.98
CA ILE A 75 2.05 -0.80 13.05
C ILE A 75 1.56 -0.23 14.38
N GLU A 76 2.49 0.23 15.20
CA GLU A 76 2.19 0.87 16.48
C GLU A 76 1.34 2.15 16.31
N PRO A 77 0.50 2.49 17.30
CA PRO A 77 -0.25 3.74 17.30
C PRO A 77 0.66 4.97 17.11
N GLY A 78 0.20 5.93 16.32
CA GLY A 78 0.94 7.15 16.03
C GLY A 78 0.45 7.85 14.76
N ALA A 79 1.16 8.89 14.33
CA ALA A 79 0.73 9.77 13.24
C ALA A 79 0.42 9.02 11.92
N PHE A 80 1.21 7.99 11.58
CA PHE A 80 0.92 7.16 10.41
C PHE A 80 -0.37 6.35 10.56
N ALA A 81 -0.53 5.65 11.69
CA ALA A 81 -1.71 4.82 11.97
C ALA A 81 -2.99 5.66 12.03
N ASP A 82 -2.93 6.86 12.61
CA ASP A 82 -4.05 7.81 12.69
C ASP A 82 -4.45 8.35 11.30
N TRP A 83 -3.47 8.55 10.41
CA TRP A 83 -3.69 9.06 9.06
C TRP A 83 -4.16 7.96 8.08
N LEU A 84 -3.76 6.71 8.29
CA LEU A 84 -3.97 5.60 7.34
C LEU A 84 -5.42 5.43 6.83
N PRO A 85 -6.48 5.53 7.66
CA PRO A 85 -7.85 5.44 7.16
C PRO A 85 -8.19 6.56 6.16
N THR A 86 -7.70 7.77 6.42
CA THR A 86 -7.88 8.93 5.55
C THR A 86 -7.08 8.77 4.26
N ALA A 87 -5.85 8.26 4.36
CA ALA A 87 -4.99 7.96 3.22
C ALA A 87 -5.66 6.97 2.25
N ARG A 88 -6.18 5.85 2.78
CA ARG A 88 -6.90 4.83 2.00
C ARG A 88 -8.10 5.41 1.25
N SER A 89 -8.89 6.27 1.90
CA SER A 89 -10.01 6.94 1.25
C SER A 89 -9.56 7.91 0.17
N THR A 90 -8.51 8.69 0.42
CA THR A 90 -8.00 9.71 -0.50
C THR A 90 -7.44 9.06 -1.77
N VAL A 91 -6.60 8.03 -1.62
CA VAL A 91 -6.00 7.33 -2.77
C VAL A 91 -7.06 6.61 -3.60
N ARG A 92 -8.09 6.03 -2.98
CA ARG A 92 -9.22 5.47 -3.72
C ARG A 92 -9.92 6.53 -4.57
N GLY A 93 -10.19 7.71 -4.01
CA GLY A 93 -10.76 8.84 -4.75
C GLY A 93 -9.87 9.30 -5.92
N MET A 94 -8.54 9.29 -5.73
CA MET A 94 -7.59 9.59 -6.80
C MET A 94 -7.66 8.58 -7.95
N VAL A 95 -7.68 7.27 -7.62
CA VAL A 95 -7.81 6.20 -8.61
C VAL A 95 -9.11 6.34 -9.38
N GLU A 96 -10.23 6.53 -8.68
CA GLU A 96 -11.55 6.74 -9.29
C GLU A 96 -11.60 7.98 -10.21
N ALA A 97 -10.93 9.07 -9.82
CA ALA A 97 -10.84 10.27 -10.64
C ALA A 97 -10.03 10.01 -11.92
N LEU A 98 -8.87 9.37 -11.80
CA LEU A 98 -7.99 9.02 -12.92
C LEU A 98 -8.65 8.04 -13.90
N GLU A 99 -9.41 7.06 -13.39
CA GLU A 99 -10.18 6.12 -14.23
C GLU A 99 -11.24 6.82 -15.08
N ARG A 100 -11.80 7.94 -14.61
CA ARG A 100 -12.74 8.76 -15.37
C ARG A 100 -12.07 9.86 -16.20
N GLY A 101 -10.73 9.93 -16.19
CA GLY A 101 -9.95 10.94 -16.90
C GLY A 101 -9.86 12.31 -16.20
N ASP A 102 -10.26 12.40 -14.93
CA ASP A 102 -10.24 13.64 -14.15
C ASP A 102 -8.93 13.80 -13.38
N ALA A 103 -7.88 14.20 -14.11
CA ALA A 103 -6.55 14.44 -13.54
C ALA A 103 -6.55 15.60 -12.53
N ALA A 104 -7.42 16.60 -12.73
CA ALA A 104 -7.49 17.78 -11.88
C ALA A 104 -8.03 17.41 -10.49
N GLU A 105 -9.08 16.60 -10.43
CA GLU A 105 -9.62 16.10 -9.16
C GLU A 105 -8.62 15.20 -8.44
N SER A 106 -7.93 14.31 -9.17
CA SER A 106 -6.87 13.48 -8.60
C SER A 106 -5.75 14.32 -7.98
N TYR A 107 -5.28 15.35 -8.70
CA TYR A 107 -4.25 16.27 -8.19
C TYR A 107 -4.73 17.09 -6.98
N ARG A 108 -6.00 17.52 -6.97
CA ARG A 108 -6.61 18.21 -5.82
C ARG A 108 -6.61 17.32 -4.58
N LEU A 109 -7.00 16.04 -4.71
CA LEU A 109 -6.97 15.07 -3.62
C LEU A 109 -5.54 14.80 -3.12
N PHE A 110 -4.58 14.68 -4.04
CA PHE A 110 -3.18 14.46 -3.71
C PHE A 110 -2.58 15.61 -2.86
N THR A 111 -2.90 16.86 -3.23
CA THR A 111 -2.37 18.09 -2.61
C THR A 111 -3.18 18.61 -1.43
N ASP A 112 -4.27 17.93 -1.05
CA ASP A 112 -5.08 18.33 0.10
C ASP A 112 -4.23 18.32 1.38
N GLN A 113 -4.17 19.45 2.08
CA GLN A 113 -3.32 19.58 3.28
C GLN A 113 -3.85 18.80 4.48
N SER A 114 -5.14 18.48 4.49
CA SER A 114 -5.82 17.79 5.58
C SER A 114 -5.85 16.28 5.38
N THR A 115 -5.97 15.80 4.14
CA THR A 115 -6.14 14.38 3.81
C THR A 115 -5.06 13.80 2.91
N GLY A 116 -4.32 14.65 2.19
CA GLY A 116 -3.33 14.28 1.20
C GLY A 116 -1.99 13.83 1.79
N PHE A 117 -0.98 13.75 0.92
CA PHE A 117 0.29 13.08 1.20
C PHE A 117 1.25 13.87 2.10
N TYR A 118 0.93 15.11 2.47
CA TYR A 118 1.71 15.86 3.45
C TYR A 118 1.80 15.14 4.80
N ARG A 119 0.70 14.51 5.25
CA ARG A 119 0.68 13.76 6.51
C ARG A 119 1.50 12.48 6.47
N LEU A 120 1.78 11.94 5.28
CA LEU A 120 2.67 10.78 5.13
C LEU A 120 4.10 11.14 5.55
N ALA A 121 4.60 12.32 5.13
CA ALA A 121 5.93 12.79 5.55
C ALA A 121 6.03 12.93 7.07
N LEU A 122 4.96 13.38 7.75
CA LEU A 122 4.90 13.41 9.21
C LEU A 122 4.87 12.02 9.83
N GLY A 123 4.09 11.09 9.24
CA GLY A 123 3.97 9.71 9.71
C GLY A 123 5.24 8.88 9.52
N CYS A 124 6.04 9.20 8.52
CA CYS A 124 7.31 8.56 8.21
C CYS A 124 8.54 9.36 8.67
N ALA A 125 8.34 10.45 9.43
CA ALA A 125 9.44 11.29 9.91
C ALA A 125 10.44 10.46 10.74
N GLY A 126 11.72 10.57 10.39
CA GLY A 126 12.79 9.80 11.02
C GLY A 126 13.18 8.50 10.30
N PHE A 127 12.47 8.12 9.24
CA PHE A 127 12.91 7.07 8.32
C PHE A 127 13.65 7.66 7.11
N PRO A 128 14.65 6.96 6.54
CA PRO A 128 15.40 7.46 5.40
C PRO A 128 14.50 7.78 4.18
N GLY A 129 14.65 8.99 3.63
CA GLY A 129 13.94 9.41 2.42
C GLY A 129 12.57 10.07 2.62
N TRP A 130 12.23 10.43 3.86
CA TRP A 130 11.00 11.14 4.25
C TRP A 130 11.28 12.48 4.93
#